data_AF-A0A8S3GKS8-F1
#
_entry.id   AF-A0A8S3GKS8-F1
#
_cell.length_a   1.000
_cell.length_b   1.000
_cell.length_c   1.000
_cell.angle_alpha   90.00
_cell.angle_beta   90.00
_cell.angle_gamma   90.00
#
_symmetry.space_group_name_H-M   'P 1'
#
loop_
_entity.id
_entity.type
_entity.pdbx_description
1 polymer ?
#
loop_
_entity_poly.entity_id
_entity_poly.type
_entity_poly.pdbx_seq_one_letter_code
_entity_poly.pdbx_strand_id
1 'polypeptide(L)'
;TFRAHDRSHPRSNEIYAEGEKISNEIIKYGHQYDSSWITRVLDEDETVESVLCGHSERLAIAWGFVANPNASKLQMVKNLRICGDCRM
;
A
#
# COMPACT_ATOMS: atom_id res chain seq x y z
N THR A 1 -0.68 5.53 13.70
CA THR A 1 -0.03 4.28 13.26
C THR A 1 -0.93 3.62 12.25
N PHE A 2 -0.40 3.16 11.12
CA PHE A 2 -1.18 2.43 10.12
C PHE A 2 -1.20 0.94 10.44
N ARG A 3 -2.41 0.36 10.45
CA ARG A 3 -2.62 -1.10 10.44
C ARG A 3 -3.05 -1.53 9.04
N ALA A 4 -3.03 -2.83 8.76
CA ALA A 4 -3.56 -3.33 7.49
C ALA A 4 -5.04 -2.94 7.36
N HIS A 5 -5.42 -2.40 6.21
CA HIS A 5 -6.75 -1.90 5.88
C HIS A 5 -7.28 -0.79 6.80
N ASP A 6 -6.38 -0.04 7.45
CA ASP A 6 -6.75 1.02 8.38
C ASP A 6 -7.35 2.24 7.66
N ARG A 7 -8.61 2.54 7.99
CA ARG A 7 -9.36 3.71 7.50
C ARG A 7 -9.60 4.77 8.57
N SER A 8 -9.08 4.60 9.78
CA SER A 8 -9.33 5.50 10.92
C SER A 8 -8.67 6.88 10.78
N HIS A 9 -7.69 7.00 9.88
CA HIS A 9 -7.02 8.27 9.62
C HIS A 9 -8.00 9.29 8.98
N PRO A 10 -8.05 10.55 9.44
CA PRO A 10 -8.97 11.56 8.90
C PRO A 10 -8.82 11.81 7.39
N ARG A 11 -7.61 11.61 6.86
CA ARG A 11 -7.27 11.72 5.43
C ARG A 11 -7.21 10.36 4.72
N SER A 12 -7.90 9.34 5.21
CA SER A 12 -7.85 7.98 4.66
C SER A 12 -8.20 7.93 3.17
N ASN A 13 -9.19 8.71 2.72
CA ASN A 13 -9.53 8.77 1.29
C ASN A 13 -8.36 9.24 0.42
N GLU A 14 -7.63 10.28 0.84
CA GLU A 14 -6.45 10.77 0.13
C GLU A 14 -5.32 9.75 0.13
N ILE A 15 -5.09 9.08 1.27
CA ILE A 15 -4.05 8.06 1.41
C ILE A 15 -4.30 6.90 0.45
N TYR A 16 -5.54 6.42 0.35
CA TYR A 16 -5.85 5.30 -0.54
C TYR A 16 -5.83 5.71 -2.01
N ALA A 17 -6.29 6.92 -2.35
CA ALA A 17 -6.17 7.43 -3.71
C ALA A 17 -4.70 7.56 -4.13
N GLU A 18 -3.82 8.02 -3.23
CA GLU A 18 -2.39 8.07 -3.51
C GLU A 18 -1.77 6.68 -3.59
N GLY A 19 -2.19 5.74 -2.73
CA GLY A 19 -1.77 4.34 -2.80
C GLY A 19 -2.10 3.69 -4.14
N GLU A 20 -3.31 3.94 -4.66
CA GLU A 20 -3.74 3.47 -5.99
C GLU A 20 -2.89 4.07 -7.11
N LYS A 21 -2.59 5.38 -7.06
CA LYS A 21 -1.67 6.01 -8.04
C LYS A 21 -0.30 5.35 -8.02
N ILE A 22 0.29 5.17 -6.84
CA ILE A 22 1.62 4.57 -6.67
C ILE A 22 1.62 3.15 -7.22
N SER A 23 0.59 2.37 -6.90
CA SER A 23 0.41 1.02 -7.41
C SER A 23 0.32 0.98 -8.94
N ASN A 24 -0.50 1.84 -9.53
CA ASN A 24 -0.60 1.96 -10.99
C ASN A 24 0.73 2.32 -11.65
N GLU A 25 1.52 3.21 -11.06
CA GLU A 25 2.85 3.54 -11.58
C GLU A 25 3.79 2.33 -11.48
N ILE A 26 3.83 1.64 -10.35
CA ILE A 26 4.74 0.51 -10.15
C ILE A 26 4.39 -0.68 -11.07
N ILE A 27 3.11 -0.89 -11.37
CA ILE A 27 2.66 -1.87 -12.37
C ILE A 27 3.18 -1.49 -13.78
N LYS A 28 3.16 -0.20 -14.15
CA LYS A 28 3.73 0.26 -15.43
C LYS A 28 5.24 -0.02 -15.54
N TYR A 29 5.94 -0.06 -14.40
CA TYR A 29 7.35 -0.46 -14.33
C TYR A 29 7.57 -1.98 -14.26
N GLY A 30 6.51 -2.79 -14.37
CA GLY A 30 6.60 -4.25 -14.51
C GLY A 30 6.36 -5.03 -13.21
N HIS A 31 5.93 -4.38 -12.13
CA HIS A 31 5.52 -5.09 -10.93
C HIS A 31 4.26 -5.93 -11.18
N GLN A 32 4.25 -7.13 -10.60
CA GLN A 32 3.11 -8.04 -10.60
C GLN A 32 2.78 -8.38 -9.16
N TYR A 33 1.51 -8.21 -8.79
CA TYR A 33 1.05 -8.56 -7.47
C TYR A 33 1.19 -10.05 -7.21
N ASP A 34 1.76 -10.38 -6.05
CA ASP A 34 1.95 -11.78 -5.63
C ASP A 34 0.83 -12.19 -4.66
N SER A 35 -0.15 -12.91 -5.21
CA SER A 35 -1.31 -13.40 -4.44
C SER A 35 -0.94 -14.42 -3.36
N SER A 36 0.27 -15.00 -3.38
CA SER A 36 0.72 -15.95 -2.34
C SER A 36 0.85 -15.30 -0.96
N TRP A 37 0.91 -13.97 -0.90
CA TRP A 37 0.92 -13.21 0.36
C TRP A 37 -0.47 -12.93 0.94
N ILE A 38 -1.52 -13.40 0.27
CA ILE A 38 -2.89 -13.35 0.78
C ILE A 38 -3.21 -14.71 1.40
N THR A 39 -3.38 -14.73 2.72
CA THR A 39 -3.57 -15.98 3.49
C THR A 39 -5.04 -16.39 3.65
N ARG A 40 -5.97 -15.57 3.15
CA ARG A 40 -7.41 -15.82 3.21
C ARG A 40 -8.00 -15.90 1.81
N VAL A 41 -9.18 -16.52 1.72
CA VAL A 41 -10.02 -16.43 0.54
C VAL A 41 -10.53 -15.00 0.43
N LEU A 42 -10.47 -14.44 -0.78
CA LEU A 42 -10.99 -13.11 -1.09
C LEU A 42 -12.52 -13.16 -1.20
N ASP A 43 -13.17 -12.09 -0.73
CA ASP A 43 -14.60 -11.92 -0.95
C ASP A 43 -14.88 -11.53 -2.42
N GLU A 44 -16.13 -11.65 -2.89
CA GLU A 44 -16.47 -11.43 -4.30
C GLU A 44 -16.08 -10.03 -4.81
N ASP A 45 -16.12 -9.03 -3.93
CA ASP A 45 -15.80 -7.65 -4.23
C ASP A 45 -14.30 -7.31 -4.07
N GLU A 46 -13.49 -8.26 -3.60
CA GLU A 46 -12.06 -8.04 -3.35
C GLU A 46 -11.19 -8.57 -4.50
N THR A 47 -10.21 -7.76 -4.87
CA THR A 47 -9.12 -8.16 -5.76
C THR A 47 -7.81 -8.30 -5.01
N VAL A 48 -6.88 -9.09 -5.55
CA VAL A 48 -5.51 -9.24 -5.02
C VAL A 48 -4.87 -7.86 -4.81
N GLU A 49 -5.01 -6.98 -5.80
CA GLU A 49 -4.55 -5.60 -5.72
C GLU A 49 -5.19 -4.83 -4.56
N SER A 50 -6.52 -4.87 -4.43
CA SER A 50 -7.23 -4.11 -3.40
C SER A 50 -6.79 -4.49 -1.97
N VAL A 51 -6.48 -5.78 -1.76
CA VAL A 51 -6.01 -6.30 -0.47
C VAL A 51 -4.54 -5.95 -0.21
N LEU A 52 -3.67 -6.15 -1.20
CA LEU A 52 -2.24 -5.87 -1.04
C LEU A 52 -1.98 -4.37 -0.89
N CYS A 53 -2.72 -3.51 -1.60
CA CYS A 53 -2.70 -2.06 -1.42
C CYS A 53 -3.15 -1.62 -0.02
N GLY A 54 -3.92 -2.44 0.69
CA GLY A 54 -4.33 -2.23 2.07
C GLY A 54 -3.23 -2.54 3.10
N HIS A 55 -2.07 -3.09 2.72
CA HIS A 55 -1.01 -3.37 3.67
C HIS A 55 -0.48 -2.11 4.37
N SER A 56 -0.10 -2.25 5.64
CA SER A 56 0.35 -1.12 6.47
C SER A 56 1.52 -0.35 5.83
N GLU A 57 2.40 -1.05 5.12
CA GLU A 57 3.53 -0.51 4.38
C GLU A 57 3.09 0.38 3.22
N ARG A 58 2.15 -0.11 2.39
CA ARG A 58 1.59 0.66 1.27
C ARG A 58 0.89 1.92 1.77
N LEU A 59 0.09 1.81 2.84
CA LEU A 59 -0.57 2.95 3.48
C LEU A 59 0.44 3.96 4.05
N ALA A 60 1.53 3.49 4.66
CA ALA A 60 2.57 4.36 5.18
C ALA A 60 3.33 5.10 4.07
N ILE A 61 3.63 4.45 2.94
CA ILE A 61 4.25 5.09 1.77
C ILE A 61 3.31 6.15 1.19
N ALA A 62 2.06 5.78 0.94
CA ALA A 62 1.07 6.68 0.38
C ALA A 62 0.86 7.92 1.28
N TRP A 63 0.75 7.72 2.60
CA TRP A 63 0.73 8.83 3.54
C TRP A 63 1.99 9.70 3.46
N GLY A 64 3.17 9.10 3.29
CA GLY A 64 4.42 9.84 3.13
C GLY A 64 4.35 10.87 1.99
N PHE A 65 3.77 10.49 0.85
CA PHE A 65 3.55 11.39 -0.29
C PHE A 65 2.43 12.40 -0.04
N VAL A 66 1.30 11.97 0.53
CA VAL A 66 0.16 12.84 0.87
C VAL A 66 0.55 13.93 1.88
N ALA A 67 1.43 13.61 2.83
CA ALA A 67 1.94 14.54 3.83
C ALA A 67 3.09 15.40 3.29
N ASN A 68 3.85 14.91 2.31
CA ASN A 68 5.03 15.58 1.77
C ASN A 68 5.04 15.51 0.23
N PRO A 69 4.19 16.29 -0.47
CA PRO A 69 4.04 16.20 -1.93
C PRO A 69 5.30 16.62 -2.70
N ASN A 70 6.18 17.41 -2.09
CA ASN A 70 7.45 17.86 -2.70
C ASN A 70 8.64 16.96 -2.35
N ALA A 71 8.41 15.82 -1.67
CA ALA A 71 9.50 14.92 -1.30
C ALA A 71 10.10 14.28 -2.56
N SER A 72 11.39 14.48 -2.79
CA SER A 72 12.13 13.80 -3.86
C SER A 72 12.45 12.35 -3.50
N LYS A 73 12.42 12.00 -2.21
CA LYS A 73 12.68 10.66 -1.69
C LYS A 73 11.95 10.45 -0.38
N LEU A 74 11.35 9.27 -0.21
CA LEU A 74 10.81 8.79 1.05
C LEU A 74 11.54 7.51 1.46
N GLN A 75 11.73 7.33 2.77
CA GLN A 75 12.30 6.10 3.32
C GLN A 75 11.39 5.62 4.46
N MET A 76 10.97 4.38 4.37
CA MET A 76 10.23 3.71 5.43
C MET A 76 11.17 2.77 6.20
N VAL A 77 11.02 2.73 7.52
CA VAL A 77 11.70 1.76 8.39
C VAL A 77 10.63 0.97 9.14
N LYS A 78 10.70 -0.35 9.08
CA LYS A 78 9.80 -1.26 9.82
C LYS A 78 10.65 -2.23 10.63
N ASN A 79 10.35 -2.33 11.92
CA ASN A 79 11.04 -3.24 12.86
C ASN A 79 10.55 -4.70 12.76
N LEU A 80 9.56 -4.96 11.91
CA LEU A 80 8.96 -6.26 11.67
C LEU A 80 9.19 -6.68 10.21
N ARG A 81 9.01 -7.97 9.94
CA ARG A 81 9.08 -8.50 8.58
C ARG A 81 8.09 -7.77 7.67
N ILE A 82 8.60 -7.27 6.54
CA ILE A 82 7.81 -6.70 5.46
C ILE A 82 7.29 -7.83 4.56
N CYS A 83 6.02 -7.73 4.13
CA CYS A 83 5.42 -8.61 3.14
C CYS A 83 6.28 -8.66 1.86
N GLY A 84 6.46 -9.83 1.24
CA GLY A 84 7.27 -9.97 0.03
C GLY A 84 6.83 -9.06 -1.11
N ASP A 85 5.51 -8.92 -1.31
CA ASP A 85 4.93 -7.97 -2.28
C ASP A 85 5.29 -6.51 -1.97
N CYS A 86 5.25 -6.12 -0.69
CA CYS A 86 5.51 -4.75 -0.25
C CYS A 86 7.00 -4.40 -0.19
N ARG A 87 7.89 -5.33 -0.54
CA ARG A 87 9.32 -5.06 -0.64
C ARG A 87 9.72 -4.33 -1.93
N MET A 88 8.81 -4.25 -2.91
CA MET A 88 8.91 -3.57 -4.21
C MET A 88 10.32 -3.16 -4.65
#